data_AF-A0AAV9CY25-F1
#
_entry.id   AF-A0AAV9CY25-F1
#
_cell.length_a   1.000
_cell.length_b   1.000
_cell.length_c   1.000
_cell.angle_alpha   90.00
_cell.angle_beta   90.00
_cell.angle_gamma   90.00
#
_symmetry.space_group_name_H-M   'P 1'
#
loop_
_entity.id
_entity.type
_entity.pdbx_description
1 polymer ?
#
loop_
_entity_poly.entity_id
_entity_poly.type
_entity_poly.pdbx_seq_one_letter_code
_entity_poly.pdbx_strand_id
1 'polypeptide(L)'
;MISCRPELLSFNPDKTIKPKMDFLRDAGFSTPDLIFILSKNSSILTCSLDNLIAPAYGFLKGILGTGEVVVLAAKRSPWLLHNDLHKTMGSKIDALRGPRSTRF
;
A
#
# COMPACT_ATOMS: atom_id res chain seq x y z
N MET A 1 -6.44 2.23 -18.31
CA MET A 1 -6.80 1.50 -17.07
C MET A 1 -7.39 0.12 -17.35
N ILE A 2 -8.32 -0.05 -18.30
CA ILE A 2 -8.92 -1.36 -18.61
C ILE A 2 -8.06 -2.18 -19.59
N SER A 3 -7.44 -1.54 -20.59
CA SER A 3 -6.58 -2.24 -21.59
C SER A 3 -5.30 -2.85 -21.03
N CYS A 4 -4.86 -2.48 -19.81
CA CYS A 4 -3.60 -2.96 -19.26
C CYS A 4 -3.76 -4.22 -18.40
N ARG A 5 -5.00 -4.60 -18.02
CA ARG A 5 -5.28 -5.74 -17.13
C ARG A 5 -6.64 -6.37 -17.42
N PRO A 6 -6.71 -7.35 -18.34
CA PRO A 6 -7.96 -8.01 -18.70
C PRO A 6 -8.59 -8.79 -17.54
N GLU A 7 -7.80 -9.20 -16.53
CA GLU A 7 -8.32 -9.79 -15.28
C GLU A 7 -9.33 -8.90 -14.53
N LEU A 8 -9.31 -7.58 -14.73
CA LEU A 8 -10.31 -6.67 -14.15
C LEU A 8 -11.72 -6.85 -14.76
N LEU A 9 -11.84 -7.45 -15.94
CA LEU A 9 -13.14 -7.76 -16.57
C LEU A 9 -13.80 -9.00 -15.95
N SER A 10 -13.01 -9.87 -15.30
CA SER A 10 -13.50 -11.07 -14.60
C SER A 10 -13.81 -10.80 -13.13
N PHE A 11 -13.20 -9.76 -12.56
CA PHE A 11 -13.39 -9.38 -11.17
C PHE A 11 -14.69 -8.62 -10.98
N ASN A 12 -15.53 -9.07 -10.04
CA ASN A 12 -16.73 -8.34 -9.63
C ASN A 12 -16.29 -7.06 -8.90
N PRO A 13 -16.43 -5.87 -9.49
CA PRO A 13 -15.83 -4.64 -8.96
C PRO A 13 -16.40 -4.29 -7.58
N ASP A 14 -17.69 -4.51 -7.36
CA ASP A 14 -18.36 -4.30 -6.08
C ASP A 14 -17.85 -5.19 -4.94
N LYS A 15 -17.34 -6.39 -5.26
CA LYS A 15 -16.85 -7.31 -4.22
C LYS A 15 -15.36 -7.16 -3.95
N THR A 16 -14.63 -6.48 -4.83
CA THR A 16 -13.16 -6.55 -4.85
C THR A 16 -12.49 -5.19 -4.83
N ILE A 17 -13.10 -4.20 -5.48
CA ILE A 17 -12.64 -2.81 -5.47
C ILE A 17 -13.20 -2.09 -4.24
N LYS A 18 -14.51 -2.23 -3.99
CA LYS A 18 -15.19 -1.58 -2.86
C LYS A 18 -14.48 -1.76 -1.49
N PRO A 19 -14.15 -2.98 -1.03
CA PRO A 19 -13.48 -3.15 0.27
C PRO A 19 -12.11 -2.44 0.34
N LYS A 20 -11.40 -2.32 -0.78
CA LYS A 20 -10.12 -1.59 -0.84
C LYS A 20 -10.32 -0.09 -0.75
N MET A 21 -11.35 0.41 -1.42
CA MET A 21 -11.69 1.84 -1.39
C MET A 21 -12.19 2.26 -0.01
N ASP A 22 -12.99 1.42 0.63
CA ASP A 22 -13.49 1.65 1.99
C ASP A 22 -12.33 1.64 2.99
N PHE A 23 -11.42 0.64 2.92
CA PHE A 23 -10.23 0.61 3.76
C PHE A 23 -9.37 1.87 3.61
N LEU A 24 -9.10 2.32 2.38
CA LEU A 24 -8.29 3.51 2.16
C LEU A 24 -9.01 4.78 2.64
N ARG A 25 -10.34 4.85 2.52
CA ARG A 25 -11.11 5.96 3.07
C ARG A 25 -11.02 6.01 4.59
N ASP A 26 -11.17 4.86 5.26
CA ASP A 26 -11.04 4.73 6.72
C ASP A 26 -9.60 5.02 7.18
N ALA A 27 -8.60 4.74 6.32
CA ALA A 27 -7.20 5.05 6.55
C ALA A 27 -6.85 6.56 6.42
N GLY A 28 -7.80 7.40 6.01
CA GLY A 28 -7.66 8.85 5.92
C GLY A 28 -7.44 9.40 4.51
N PHE A 29 -7.58 8.58 3.45
CA PHE A 29 -7.46 9.06 2.08
C PHE A 29 -8.76 9.75 1.63
N SER A 30 -8.63 10.97 1.14
CA SER A 30 -9.77 11.67 0.53
C SER A 30 -10.09 11.09 -0.86
N THR A 31 -11.33 11.29 -1.34
CA THR A 31 -11.73 10.88 -2.70
C THR A 31 -10.77 11.36 -3.80
N PRO A 32 -10.30 12.62 -3.84
CA PRO A 32 -9.31 13.03 -4.84
C PRO A 32 -7.96 12.35 -4.68
N ASP A 33 -7.52 12.05 -3.45
CA ASP A 33 -6.29 11.28 -3.23
C ASP A 33 -6.39 9.86 -3.79
N LEU A 34 -7.55 9.23 -3.59
CA LEU A 34 -7.83 7.90 -4.13
C LEU A 34 -7.80 7.89 -5.66
N ILE A 35 -8.45 8.86 -6.30
CA ILE A 35 -8.45 8.99 -7.77
C ILE A 35 -7.02 9.19 -8.28
N PHE A 36 -6.23 10.03 -7.60
CA PHE A 36 -4.84 10.29 -7.97
C PHE A 36 -3.98 9.02 -7.86
N ILE A 37 -4.08 8.30 -6.74
CA ILE A 37 -3.32 7.07 -6.48
C ILE A 37 -3.70 5.99 -7.49
N LEU A 38 -4.98 5.79 -7.77
CA LEU A 38 -5.46 4.80 -8.74
C LEU A 38 -5.03 5.14 -10.17
N SER A 39 -5.03 6.42 -10.53
CA SER A 39 -4.58 6.89 -11.84
C SER A 39 -3.08 6.64 -12.05
N LYS A 40 -2.28 6.79 -10.99
CA LYS A 40 -0.83 6.56 -11.02
C LYS A 40 -0.45 5.09 -10.83
N ASN A 41 -1.27 4.34 -10.11
CA ASN A 41 -0.99 2.95 -9.76
C ASN A 41 -2.27 2.11 -9.78
N SER A 42 -2.62 1.65 -10.98
CA SER A 42 -3.76 0.73 -11.18
C SER A 42 -3.57 -0.61 -10.46
N SER A 43 -2.36 -0.94 -10.03
CA SER A 43 -1.97 -2.21 -9.38
C SER A 43 -2.58 -2.42 -8.01
N ILE A 44 -3.00 -1.35 -7.34
CA ILE A 44 -3.80 -1.44 -6.11
C ILE A 44 -5.12 -2.21 -6.34
N LEU A 45 -5.69 -2.10 -7.54
CA LEU A 45 -6.94 -2.81 -7.88
C LEU A 45 -6.74 -4.32 -8.06
N THR A 46 -5.52 -4.78 -8.34
CA THR A 46 -5.21 -6.21 -8.53
C THR A 46 -4.51 -6.86 -7.35
N CYS A 47 -3.96 -6.09 -6.40
CA CYS A 47 -3.33 -6.64 -5.20
C CYS A 47 -4.34 -7.10 -4.15
N SER A 48 -3.97 -8.06 -3.30
CA SER A 48 -4.79 -8.45 -2.16
C SER A 48 -4.84 -7.34 -1.12
N LEU A 49 -6.04 -7.04 -0.61
CA LEU A 49 -6.22 -6.08 0.49
C LEU A 49 -5.50 -6.59 1.74
N ASP A 50 -5.81 -7.82 2.15
CA ASP A 50 -5.36 -8.42 3.39
C ASP A 50 -3.87 -8.81 3.37
N ASN A 51 -3.34 -9.21 2.21
CA ASN A 51 -1.95 -9.67 2.12
C ASN A 51 -0.94 -8.58 1.73
N LEU A 52 -1.40 -7.48 1.12
CA LEU A 52 -0.51 -6.44 0.59
C LEU A 52 -0.87 -5.06 1.11
N ILE A 53 -2.08 -4.57 0.85
CA ILE A 53 -2.44 -3.16 1.10
C ILE A 53 -2.49 -2.86 2.61
N ALA A 54 -3.19 -3.69 3.40
CA ALA A 54 -3.31 -3.49 4.83
C ALA A 54 -1.97 -3.68 5.58
N PRO A 55 -1.17 -4.73 5.31
CA PRO A 55 0.17 -4.86 5.89
C PRO A 55 1.11 -3.72 5.51
N ALA A 56 1.11 -3.27 4.25
CA ALA A 56 1.94 -2.15 3.81
C ALA A 56 1.56 -0.84 4.51
N TYR A 57 0.26 -0.56 4.62
CA TYR A 57 -0.21 0.61 5.36
C TYR A 57 0.16 0.53 6.85
N GLY A 58 -0.04 -0.62 7.49
CA GLY A 58 0.34 -0.84 8.90
C GLY A 58 1.83 -0.64 9.15
N PHE A 59 2.68 -1.17 8.26
CA PHE A 59 4.13 -0.97 8.31
C PHE A 59 4.52 0.50 8.16
N LEU A 60 3.98 1.21 7.17
CA LEU A 60 4.23 2.63 6.98
C LEU A 60 3.76 3.44 8.19
N LYS A 61 2.60 3.11 8.76
CA LYS A 61 2.09 3.76 9.97
C LYS A 61 3.00 3.51 11.17
N GLY A 62 3.59 2.32 11.30
CA GLY A 62 4.57 2.00 12.33
C GLY A 62 5.87 2.81 12.21
N ILE A 63 6.31 3.12 10.98
CA ILE A 63 7.54 3.91 10.73
C ILE A 63 7.28 5.41 10.82
N LEU A 64 6.16 5.88 10.24
CA LEU A 64 5.84 7.29 10.07
C LEU A 64 5.03 7.87 11.23
N GLY A 65 4.54 7.02 12.14
CA GLY A 65 3.82 7.39 13.35
C GLY A 65 2.34 7.69 13.13
N THR A 66 1.98 8.54 12.15
CA THR A 66 0.59 8.98 11.94
C THR A 66 0.04 8.60 10.57
N GLY A 67 -1.27 8.35 10.50
CA GLY A 67 -1.95 8.03 9.24
C GLY A 67 -1.86 9.15 8.20
N GLU A 68 -1.86 10.41 8.65
CA GLU A 68 -1.73 11.58 7.76
C GLU A 68 -0.40 11.60 7.01
N VAL A 69 0.71 11.29 7.71
CA VAL A 69 2.04 11.22 7.09
C VAL A 69 2.11 10.05 6.11
N VAL A 70 1.43 8.94 6.41
CA VAL A 70 1.29 7.80 5.48
C VAL A 70 0.55 8.21 4.22
N VAL A 71 -0.55 8.96 4.33
CA VAL A 71 -1.32 9.48 3.18
C VAL A 71 -0.43 10.39 2.32
N LEU A 72 0.30 11.33 2.93
CA LEU A 72 1.22 12.21 2.22
C LEU A 72 2.33 11.44 1.48
N ALA A 73 2.90 10.42 2.13
CA ALA A 73 3.92 9.56 1.52
C ALA A 73 3.35 8.75 0.35
N ALA A 74 2.16 8.16 0.52
CA ALA A 74 1.47 7.41 -0.54
C ALA A 74 1.08 8.29 -1.73
N LYS A 75 0.74 9.57 -1.51
CA LYS A 75 0.53 10.55 -2.60
C LYS A 75 1.81 10.84 -3.36
N ARG A 76 2.94 11.01 -2.67
CA ARG A 76 4.24 11.19 -3.33
C ARG A 76 4.72 9.93 -4.04
N SER A 77 4.32 8.77 -3.55
CA SER A 77 4.84 7.48 -4.00
C SER A 77 3.77 6.38 -3.89
N PRO A 78 2.84 6.31 -4.86
CA PRO A 78 1.73 5.34 -4.85
C PRO A 78 2.17 3.87 -4.87
N TRP A 79 3.42 3.60 -5.28
CA TRP A 79 4.02 2.27 -5.30
C TRP A 79 4.24 1.68 -3.90
N LEU A 80 4.28 2.53 -2.85
CA LEU A 80 4.41 2.10 -1.47
C LEU A 80 3.26 1.21 -1.00
N LEU A 81 2.06 1.37 -1.57
CA LEU A 81 0.88 0.57 -1.22
C LEU A 81 0.75 -0.73 -2.04
N HIS A 82 1.65 -0.97 -2.99
CA HIS A 82 1.56 -2.08 -3.95
C HIS A 82 2.56 -3.20 -3.69
N ASN A 83 3.73 -2.90 -3.13
CA ASN A 83 4.76 -3.90 -2.87
C ASN A 83 4.63 -4.48 -1.47
N ASP A 84 5.04 -5.74 -1.32
CA ASP A 84 5.32 -6.33 -0.02
C ASP A 84 6.50 -5.56 0.59
N LEU A 85 6.17 -4.46 1.28
CA LEU A 85 7.15 -3.59 1.93
C LEU A 85 7.89 -4.36 3.02
N HIS A 86 7.28 -5.37 3.62
CA HIS A 86 7.94 -6.23 4.58
C HIS A 86 9.09 -7.01 3.91
N LYS A 87 8.87 -7.60 2.73
CA LYS A 87 9.95 -8.25 1.96
C LYS A 87 10.96 -7.25 1.39
N THR A 88 10.48 -6.13 0.85
CA THR A 88 11.31 -5.21 0.05
C THR A 88 12.11 -4.23 0.91
N MET A 89 11.47 -3.71 1.96
CA MET A 89 12.07 -2.75 2.90
C MET A 89 12.44 -3.39 4.23
N GLY A 90 11.72 -4.42 4.73
CA GLY A 90 12.13 -5.12 5.96
C GLY A 90 13.57 -5.65 5.86
N SER A 91 13.92 -6.27 4.74
CA SER A 91 15.29 -6.73 4.45
C SER A 91 16.33 -5.61 4.48
N LYS A 92 15.96 -4.40 4.00
CA LYS A 92 16.87 -3.24 3.96
C LYS A 92 16.93 -2.49 5.29
N ILE A 93 15.83 -2.42 6.03
CA ILE A 93 15.78 -1.81 7.36
C ILE A 93 16.52 -2.69 8.34
N ASP A 94 16.39 -4.02 8.28
CA ASP A 94 17.17 -4.93 9.12
C ASP A 94 18.67 -4.84 8.79
N ALA A 95 19.01 -4.73 7.50
CA ALA A 95 20.38 -4.44 7.06
C ALA A 95 20.90 -3.07 7.53
N LEU A 96 20.08 -2.02 7.49
CA LEU A 96 20.41 -0.67 7.97
C LEU A 96 20.47 -0.59 9.50
N ARG A 97 19.76 -1.48 10.20
CA ARG A 97 19.79 -1.57 11.66
C ARG A 97 21.09 -2.18 12.18
N GLY A 98 21.91 -2.74 11.29
CA GLY A 98 23.21 -3.31 11.58
C GLY A 98 23.11 -4.58 12.44
N PRO A 99 24.15 -5.44 12.43
CA PRO A 99 24.21 -6.54 13.37
C PRO A 99 24.14 -5.94 14.78
N ARG A 100 23.15 -6.36 15.59
CA ARG A 100 23.28 -6.20 17.04
C ARG A 100 24.53 -6.95 17.43
N SER A 101 25.60 -6.20 17.61
CA SER A 101 26.80 -6.64 18.31
C SER A 101 26.39 -6.98 19.73
N THR A 102 25.93 -8.21 19.94
CA THR A 102 26.00 -8.85 21.24
C THR A 102 27.31 -9.60 21.28
N ARG A 103 28.33 -8.89 21.75
CA ARG A 103 29.35 -9.46 22.63
C ARG A 103 28.66 -10.44 23.57
N PHE A 104 29.11 -11.69 23.62
CA PHE A 104 29.95 -12.23 24.69
C PHE A 104 30.61 -13.51 24.19
#